data_AF-A0A757VYG4-F1
#
_entry.id   AF-A0A757VYG4-F1
#
_cell.length_a   1.000
_cell.length_b   1.000
_cell.length_c   1.000
_cell.angle_alpha   90.00
_cell.angle_beta   90.00
_cell.angle_gamma   90.00
#
_symmetry.space_group_name_H-M   'P 1'
#
loop_
_entity.id
_entity.type
_entity.pdbx_description
1 polymer ?
#
loop_
_entity_poly.entity_id
_entity_poly.type
_entity_poly.pdbx_seq_one_letter_code
_entity_poly.pdbx_strand_id
1 'polypeptide(L)'
;MQVINPYPQFIEPADKKTLPFCRKLMEKAAGFTTRFHFELCVAFSRSTGRRKRRPPELRCRAIDALLQAMCFHYDPLAGETGRVQRSVTNLAIESGLATESEKGNLSITRVTRTLESLDREFGLVIYDTEFDPEIGCNVPSNIQFTPALFEALEISPEALAAVRKSRAEWKNRQREKHGQPRLDLIELASQAFSYVRDGFRAYHRERRLHGLKRARAKRDAVRSRKEIEALVKRELTREIANGLFPADRDAVFREVERRTAERTIMSRGNYTRLVPA
;
A
#
# COMPACT_ATOMS: atom_id res chain seq x y z
N MET A 1 27.22 -11.15 7.92
CA MET A 1 26.64 -9.84 7.54
C MET A 1 26.17 -9.13 8.80
N GLN A 2 26.75 -7.99 9.10
CA GLN A 2 26.33 -7.13 10.21
C GLN A 2 25.01 -6.44 9.84
N VAL A 3 24.06 -6.36 10.77
CA VAL A 3 22.81 -5.63 10.56
C VAL A 3 23.12 -4.14 10.63
N ILE A 4 22.75 -3.38 9.59
CA ILE A 4 23.06 -1.94 9.46
C ILE A 4 22.48 -1.13 10.63
N ASN A 5 21.23 -1.38 11.00
CA ASN A 5 20.60 -0.76 12.17
C ASN A 5 20.23 -1.81 13.24
N PRO A 6 21.11 -2.11 14.21
CA PRO A 6 20.82 -3.09 15.26
C PRO A 6 19.82 -2.62 16.32
N TYR A 7 19.50 -1.33 16.37
CA TYR A 7 18.57 -0.71 17.33
C TYR A 7 17.50 0.10 16.59
N PRO A 8 16.63 -0.56 15.80
CA PRO A 8 15.54 0.12 15.12
C PRO A 8 14.59 0.76 16.14
N GLN A 9 14.10 1.95 15.82
CA GLN A 9 13.13 2.68 16.61
C GLN A 9 12.12 3.32 15.67
N PHE A 10 10.86 3.36 16.09
CA PHE A 10 9.85 4.13 15.39
C PHE A 10 10.05 5.64 15.61
N ILE A 11 10.08 6.39 14.52
CA ILE A 11 10.11 7.85 14.51
C ILE A 11 8.77 8.34 13.94
N GLU A 12 8.05 9.11 14.75
CA GLU A 12 6.77 9.68 14.34
C GLU A 12 6.95 10.72 13.22
N PRO A 13 6.16 10.64 12.13
CA PRO A 13 6.17 11.67 11.10
C PRO A 13 5.67 13.02 11.64
N ALA A 14 6.45 14.09 11.47
CA ALA A 14 6.14 15.41 12.02
C ALA A 14 4.83 16.03 11.49
N ASP A 15 4.40 15.63 10.29
CA ASP A 15 3.23 16.14 9.58
C ASP A 15 1.94 15.38 9.92
N LYS A 16 2.02 14.28 10.68
CA LYS A 16 0.90 13.37 10.88
C LYS A 16 0.55 13.20 12.35
N LYS A 17 -0.75 13.31 12.66
CA LYS A 17 -1.30 13.00 13.98
C LYS A 17 -1.92 11.60 13.97
N THR A 18 -1.90 10.94 15.13
CA THR A 18 -2.61 9.67 15.35
C THR A 18 -3.77 9.83 16.33
N LEU A 19 -4.66 8.84 16.38
CA LEU A 19 -5.82 8.82 17.27
C LEU A 19 -5.38 8.63 18.72
N PRO A 20 -6.12 9.16 19.72
CA PRO A 20 -5.85 8.87 21.13
C PRO A 20 -5.83 7.36 21.44
N PHE A 21 -6.70 6.58 20.80
CA PHE A 21 -6.68 5.12 20.91
C PHE A 21 -5.37 4.51 20.42
N CYS A 22 -4.82 5.01 19.32
CA CYS A 22 -3.56 4.54 18.76
C CYS A 22 -2.37 4.88 19.68
N ARG A 23 -2.40 6.03 20.38
CA ARG A 23 -1.42 6.34 21.44
C ARG A 23 -1.46 5.30 22.56
N LYS A 24 -2.67 4.96 23.04
CA LYS A 24 -2.86 3.91 24.04
C LYS A 24 -2.36 2.54 23.54
N LEU A 25 -2.60 2.22 22.26
CA LEU A 25 -2.04 1.01 21.64
C LEU A 25 -0.51 1.03 21.66
N MET A 26 0.12 2.16 21.30
CA MET A 26 1.58 2.31 21.34
C MET A 26 2.15 2.12 22.74
N GLU A 27 1.54 2.72 23.76
CA GLU A 27 1.90 2.53 25.18
C GLU A 27 1.80 1.04 25.58
N LYS A 28 0.70 0.39 25.21
CA LYS A 28 0.50 -1.05 25.43
C LYS A 28 1.46 -1.92 24.60
N ALA A 29 1.96 -1.45 23.48
CA ALA A 29 2.93 -2.17 22.65
C ALA A 29 4.40 -1.92 23.03
N ALA A 30 4.70 -0.96 23.89
CA ALA A 30 6.07 -0.59 24.22
C ALA A 30 6.82 -1.73 24.91
N GLY A 31 7.92 -2.22 24.33
CA GLY A 31 8.66 -3.37 24.84
C GLY A 31 7.83 -4.66 24.83
N PHE A 32 6.91 -4.83 23.88
CA PHE A 32 6.07 -6.01 23.76
C PHE A 32 6.87 -7.31 23.84
N THR A 33 8.02 -7.39 23.17
CA THR A 33 8.79 -8.64 23.10
C THR A 33 9.53 -9.03 24.38
N THR A 34 9.54 -8.18 25.40
CA THR A 34 10.09 -8.48 26.73
C THR A 34 9.02 -8.88 27.75
N ARG A 35 7.73 -8.83 27.38
CA ARG A 35 6.60 -9.12 28.28
C ARG A 35 6.22 -10.60 28.24
N PHE A 36 5.59 -11.06 29.32
CA PHE A 36 5.11 -12.43 29.44
C PHE A 36 4.13 -12.84 28.34
N HIS A 37 3.24 -11.95 27.90
CA HIS A 37 2.33 -12.22 26.78
C HIS A 37 3.07 -12.65 25.51
N PHE A 38 4.21 -12.01 25.18
CA PHE A 38 5.00 -12.43 24.03
C PHE A 38 5.67 -13.79 24.27
N GLU A 39 6.09 -14.08 25.49
CA GLU A 39 6.64 -15.40 25.84
C GLU A 39 5.60 -16.51 25.68
N LEU A 40 4.34 -16.25 26.03
CA LEU A 40 3.21 -17.14 25.76
C LEU A 40 3.00 -17.33 24.26
N CYS A 41 3.00 -16.25 23.46
CA CYS A 41 2.93 -16.37 21.99
C CYS A 41 4.06 -17.25 21.44
N VAL A 42 5.29 -17.09 21.96
CA VAL A 42 6.43 -17.94 21.59
C VAL A 42 6.21 -19.40 22.03
N ALA A 43 5.68 -19.65 23.23
CA ALA A 43 5.40 -20.99 23.73
C ALA A 43 4.34 -21.72 22.89
N PHE A 44 3.23 -21.05 22.56
CA PHE A 44 2.17 -21.60 21.70
C PHE A 44 2.65 -21.82 20.26
N SER A 45 3.47 -20.91 19.73
CA SER A 45 4.11 -21.09 18.41
C SER A 45 5.04 -22.31 18.40
N ARG A 46 5.69 -22.62 19.54
CA ARG A 46 6.53 -23.82 19.69
C ARG A 46 5.71 -25.10 19.84
N SER A 47 4.65 -25.10 20.64
CA SER A 47 3.81 -26.28 20.84
C SER A 47 3.11 -26.72 19.55
N THR A 48 2.78 -25.77 18.67
CA THR A 48 2.19 -26.02 17.35
C THR A 48 3.21 -26.30 16.24
N GLY A 49 4.51 -26.35 16.57
CA GLY A 49 5.58 -26.62 15.60
C GLY A 49 5.89 -25.48 14.62
N ARG A 50 5.19 -24.34 14.71
CA ARG A 50 5.42 -23.16 13.85
C ARG A 50 6.80 -22.54 14.06
N ARG A 51 7.34 -22.61 15.28
CA ARG A 51 8.72 -22.20 15.59
C ARG A 51 9.43 -23.21 16.48
N LYS A 52 10.75 -23.34 16.34
CA LYS A 52 11.57 -24.23 17.18
C LYS A 52 12.20 -23.55 18.41
N ARG A 53 12.56 -22.27 18.30
CA ARG A 53 13.34 -21.50 19.31
C ARG A 53 12.75 -20.11 19.48
N ARG A 54 13.04 -19.37 20.56
CA ARG A 54 12.71 -17.93 20.68
C ARG A 54 13.30 -17.12 19.51
N PRO A 55 12.67 -16.02 19.04
CA PRO A 55 13.31 -15.17 18.04
C PRO A 55 14.62 -14.61 18.58
N PRO A 56 15.65 -14.45 17.73
CA PRO A 56 16.87 -13.77 18.14
C PRO A 56 16.56 -12.32 18.49
N GLU A 57 17.40 -11.71 19.34
CA GLU A 57 17.20 -10.36 19.86
C GLU A 57 16.99 -9.31 18.76
N LEU A 58 17.75 -9.39 17.66
CA LEU A 58 17.60 -8.49 16.51
C LEU A 58 16.22 -8.58 15.82
N ARG A 59 15.54 -9.72 15.93
CA ARG A 59 14.15 -9.90 15.46
C ARG A 59 13.18 -9.33 16.48
N CYS A 60 13.40 -9.55 17.78
CA CYS A 60 12.60 -8.95 18.84
C CYS A 60 12.58 -7.41 18.74
N ARG A 61 13.75 -6.77 18.62
CA ARG A 61 13.85 -5.31 18.42
C ARG A 61 13.12 -4.83 17.16
N ALA A 62 13.18 -5.61 16.07
CA ALA A 62 12.44 -5.28 14.85
C ALA A 62 10.93 -5.40 15.03
N ILE A 63 10.45 -6.41 15.77
CA ILE A 63 9.04 -6.54 16.14
C ILE A 63 8.59 -5.33 16.95
N ASP A 64 9.34 -4.93 17.98
CA ASP A 64 8.96 -3.79 18.83
C ASP A 64 8.90 -2.49 18.03
N ALA A 65 9.91 -2.19 17.22
CA ALA A 65 9.92 -0.99 16.38
C ALA A 65 8.80 -0.97 15.35
N LEU A 66 8.54 -2.11 14.70
CA LEU A 66 7.46 -2.23 13.72
C LEU A 66 6.09 -2.14 14.37
N LEU A 67 5.90 -2.74 15.54
CA LEU A 67 4.62 -2.72 16.26
C LEU A 67 4.25 -1.28 16.65
N GLN A 68 5.22 -0.47 17.09
CA GLN A 68 5.00 0.97 17.32
C GLN A 68 4.51 1.69 16.06
N ALA A 69 5.16 1.47 14.91
CA ALA A 69 4.76 2.07 13.63
C ALA A 69 3.36 1.63 13.20
N MET A 70 3.05 0.33 13.34
CA MET A 70 1.74 -0.22 13.01
C MET A 70 0.64 0.34 13.92
N CYS A 71 0.88 0.40 15.24
CA CYS A 71 -0.05 1.00 16.19
C CYS A 71 -0.31 2.48 15.89
N PHE A 72 0.72 3.24 15.52
CA PHE A 72 0.59 4.64 15.15
C PHE A 72 -0.29 4.85 13.90
N HIS A 73 -0.21 3.94 12.93
CA HIS A 73 -0.94 4.01 11.67
C HIS A 73 -2.24 3.18 11.64
N TYR A 74 -2.65 2.65 12.78
CA TYR A 74 -3.85 1.83 12.87
C TYR A 74 -5.13 2.64 12.66
N ASP A 75 -6.02 2.16 11.81
CA ASP A 75 -7.38 2.70 11.65
C ASP A 75 -8.42 1.65 12.10
N PRO A 76 -9.11 1.87 13.25
CA PRO A 76 -10.12 0.95 13.78
C PRO A 76 -11.37 0.84 12.90
N LEU A 77 -11.59 1.79 11.98
CA LEU A 77 -12.75 1.79 11.09
C LEU A 77 -12.51 0.99 9.80
N ALA A 78 -11.26 0.83 9.38
CA ALA A 78 -10.95 0.28 8.06
C ALA A 78 -11.05 -1.26 8.00
N GLY A 79 -11.99 -1.78 7.22
CA GLY A 79 -12.33 -3.21 7.20
C GLY A 79 -13.14 -3.62 8.42
N GLU A 80 -13.22 -4.92 8.75
CA GLU A 80 -14.05 -5.43 9.85
C GLU A 80 -13.44 -5.16 11.23
N THR A 81 -12.19 -5.55 11.44
CA THR A 81 -11.48 -5.40 12.73
C THR A 81 -10.62 -4.15 12.80
N GLY A 82 -10.36 -3.48 11.68
CA GLY A 82 -9.38 -2.39 11.54
C GLY A 82 -8.10 -2.85 10.83
N ARG A 83 -7.32 -1.89 10.30
CA ARG A 83 -6.06 -2.18 9.59
C ARG A 83 -5.05 -1.05 9.70
N VAL A 84 -3.79 -1.36 9.41
CA VAL A 84 -2.72 -0.36 9.31
C VAL A 84 -2.83 0.38 7.99
N GLN A 85 -3.02 1.70 8.05
CA GLN A 85 -3.14 2.58 6.88
C GLN A 85 -1.80 3.20 6.49
N ARG A 86 -0.82 2.34 6.20
CA ARG A 86 0.51 2.74 5.74
C ARG A 86 1.13 1.68 4.84
N SER A 87 1.96 2.11 3.87
CA SER A 87 2.70 1.17 3.01
C SER A 87 3.81 0.49 3.81
N VAL A 88 4.14 -0.75 3.44
CA VAL A 88 5.25 -1.51 4.05
C VAL A 88 6.57 -0.76 3.93
N THR A 89 6.79 -0.05 2.82
CA THR A 89 7.98 0.78 2.61
C THR A 89 8.07 1.91 3.62
N ASN A 90 6.98 2.65 3.84
CA ASN A 90 6.99 3.74 4.81
C ASN A 90 7.11 3.21 6.23
N LEU A 91 6.44 2.09 6.56
CA LEU A 91 6.64 1.41 7.84
C LEU A 91 8.11 1.03 8.04
N ALA A 92 8.81 0.56 6.99
CA ALA A 92 10.23 0.24 7.06
C ALA A 92 11.12 1.45 7.33
N ILE A 93 10.84 2.56 6.67
CA ILE A 93 11.58 3.81 6.89
C ILE A 93 11.32 4.34 8.31
N GLU A 94 10.05 4.49 8.67
CA GLU A 94 9.62 5.06 9.95
C GLU A 94 10.03 4.21 11.15
N SER A 95 10.13 2.89 11.02
CA SER A 95 10.62 1.97 12.07
C SER A 95 12.15 1.79 12.08
N GLY A 96 12.89 2.47 11.19
CA GLY A 96 14.35 2.31 11.07
C GLY A 96 14.78 0.91 10.60
N LEU A 97 13.91 0.18 9.92
CA LEU A 97 14.13 -1.18 9.42
C LEU A 97 14.51 -1.22 7.94
N ALA A 98 14.32 -0.12 7.22
CA ALA A 98 14.79 0.04 5.85
C ALA A 98 16.32 0.19 5.81
N THR A 99 16.92 -0.30 4.75
CA THR A 99 18.35 -0.15 4.47
C THR A 99 18.55 0.28 3.03
N GLU A 100 19.61 1.01 2.76
CA GLU A 100 19.98 1.41 1.40
C GLU A 100 21.33 0.77 1.04
N SER A 101 21.42 0.19 -0.16
CA SER A 101 22.69 -0.32 -0.70
C SER A 101 23.60 0.82 -1.17
N GLU A 102 24.88 0.57 -1.37
CA GLU A 102 25.83 1.55 -1.94
C GLU A 102 25.37 2.13 -3.30
N LYS A 103 24.53 1.40 -4.04
CA LYS A 103 23.96 1.83 -5.33
C LYS A 103 22.66 2.63 -5.19
N GLY A 104 22.26 3.00 -3.97
CA GLY A 104 21.03 3.74 -3.69
C GLY A 104 19.74 2.89 -3.72
N ASN A 105 19.85 1.56 -3.79
CA ASN A 105 18.66 0.71 -3.77
C ASN A 105 18.13 0.50 -2.36
N LEU A 106 16.87 0.90 -2.12
CA LEU A 106 16.14 0.66 -0.88
C LEU A 106 15.76 -0.83 -0.73
N SER A 107 16.05 -1.40 0.43
CA SER A 107 15.64 -2.74 0.84
C SER A 107 14.76 -2.66 2.09
N ILE A 108 13.63 -3.36 2.03
CA ILE A 108 12.63 -3.44 3.12
C ILE A 108 12.51 -4.86 3.68
N THR A 109 13.44 -5.77 3.32
CA THR A 109 13.38 -7.20 3.63
C THR A 109 13.27 -7.47 5.14
N ARG A 110 13.81 -6.59 5.98
CA ARG A 110 13.73 -6.75 7.44
C ARG A 110 12.29 -6.55 7.94
N VAL A 111 11.54 -5.60 7.39
CA VAL A 111 10.12 -5.44 7.69
C VAL A 111 9.30 -6.60 7.17
N THR A 112 9.48 -6.99 5.90
CA THR A 112 8.65 -8.06 5.32
C THR A 112 8.83 -9.37 6.07
N ARG A 113 10.07 -9.74 6.44
CA ARG A 113 10.35 -10.91 7.28
C ARG A 113 9.83 -10.79 8.72
N THR A 114 9.65 -9.58 9.21
CA THR A 114 9.08 -9.34 10.55
C THR A 114 7.55 -9.47 10.50
N LEU A 115 6.90 -8.93 9.46
CA LEU A 115 5.47 -9.13 9.20
C LEU A 115 5.14 -10.60 8.96
N GLU A 116 5.93 -11.32 8.16
CA GLU A 116 5.76 -12.77 7.95
C GLU A 116 5.86 -13.57 9.27
N SER A 117 6.74 -13.15 10.18
CA SER A 117 6.87 -13.77 11.50
C SER A 117 5.65 -13.47 12.39
N LEU A 118 5.21 -12.22 12.44
CA LEU A 118 4.01 -11.80 13.18
C LEU A 118 2.74 -12.51 12.69
N ASP A 119 2.63 -12.73 11.39
CA ASP A 119 1.51 -13.45 10.76
C ASP A 119 1.63 -14.97 10.92
N ARG A 120 2.60 -15.59 10.24
CA ARG A 120 2.66 -17.06 10.10
C ARG A 120 3.12 -17.77 11.35
N GLU A 121 3.95 -17.12 12.15
CA GLU A 121 4.53 -17.77 13.32
C GLU A 121 3.75 -17.46 14.60
N PHE A 122 3.24 -16.24 14.75
CA PHE A 122 2.55 -15.80 15.97
C PHE A 122 1.04 -15.61 15.81
N GLY A 123 0.52 -15.42 14.59
CA GLY A 123 -0.91 -15.16 14.37
C GLY A 123 -1.38 -13.83 14.98
N LEU A 124 -0.48 -12.86 15.14
CA LEU A 124 -0.77 -11.55 15.74
C LEU A 124 -1.28 -10.53 14.71
N VAL A 125 -0.89 -10.72 13.45
CA VAL A 125 -1.40 -9.91 12.35
C VAL A 125 -1.83 -10.82 11.20
N ILE A 126 -2.67 -10.31 10.32
CA ILE A 126 -2.84 -10.87 8.98
C ILE A 126 -1.99 -10.02 8.06
N TYR A 127 -1.07 -10.65 7.32
CA TYR A 127 -0.22 -9.99 6.34
C TYR A 127 -0.40 -10.63 4.96
N ASP A 128 -1.22 -10.00 4.12
CA ASP A 128 -1.41 -10.43 2.74
C ASP A 128 -0.80 -9.42 1.76
N THR A 129 -0.40 -9.92 0.60
CA THR A 129 0.06 -9.10 -0.52
C THR A 129 -0.51 -9.69 -1.79
N GLU A 130 -1.17 -8.86 -2.57
CA GLU A 130 -1.80 -9.25 -3.83
C GLU A 130 -1.01 -8.61 -4.99
N PHE A 131 -0.70 -9.40 -6.02
CA PHE A 131 -0.15 -8.86 -7.26
C PHE A 131 -1.30 -8.41 -8.17
N ASP A 132 -1.25 -7.15 -8.60
CA ASP A 132 -2.21 -6.63 -9.58
C ASP A 132 -1.56 -6.66 -10.98
N PRO A 133 -2.01 -7.57 -11.88
CA PRO A 133 -1.45 -7.69 -13.23
C PRO A 133 -1.73 -6.47 -14.11
N GLU A 134 -2.76 -5.68 -13.79
CA GLU A 134 -3.14 -4.49 -14.56
C GLU A 134 -2.19 -3.31 -14.32
N ILE A 135 -1.68 -3.15 -13.10
CA ILE A 135 -0.63 -2.16 -12.79
C ILE A 135 0.79 -2.77 -12.82
N GLY A 136 0.90 -4.10 -12.84
CA GLY A 136 2.15 -4.82 -12.94
C GLY A 136 3.01 -4.75 -11.67
N CYS A 137 2.39 -4.56 -10.51
CA CYS A 137 3.06 -4.53 -9.21
C CYS A 137 2.14 -5.02 -8.10
N ASN A 138 2.73 -5.31 -6.94
CA ASN A 138 1.96 -5.66 -5.76
C ASN A 138 1.18 -4.44 -5.25
N VAL A 139 -0.10 -4.62 -4.93
CA VAL A 139 -0.88 -3.60 -4.24
C VAL A 139 -0.39 -3.44 -2.80
N PRO A 140 -0.69 -2.31 -2.12
CA PRO A 140 -0.30 -2.12 -0.74
C PRO A 140 -0.80 -3.27 0.11
N SER A 141 0.13 -3.95 0.78
CA SER A 141 -0.15 -5.11 1.61
C SER A 141 -1.25 -4.79 2.62
N ASN A 142 -2.13 -5.75 2.85
CA ASN A 142 -3.10 -5.65 3.91
C ASN A 142 -2.44 -6.11 5.21
N ILE A 143 -2.45 -5.23 6.22
CA ILE A 143 -1.95 -5.54 7.55
C ILE A 143 -3.10 -5.31 8.52
N GLN A 144 -3.67 -6.38 9.05
CA GLN A 144 -4.77 -6.33 10.02
C GLN A 144 -4.30 -6.89 11.36
N PHE A 145 -4.78 -6.31 12.45
CA PHE A 145 -4.53 -6.87 13.78
C PHE A 145 -5.53 -7.97 14.07
N THR A 146 -5.05 -9.09 14.61
CA THR A 146 -5.92 -10.21 15.01
C THR A 146 -6.43 -9.98 16.43
N PRO A 147 -7.52 -10.67 16.82
CA PRO A 147 -7.96 -10.71 18.22
C PRO A 147 -6.83 -11.10 19.19
N ALA A 148 -5.95 -12.03 18.78
CA ALA A 148 -4.81 -12.47 19.60
C ALA A 148 -3.82 -11.33 19.90
N LEU A 149 -3.59 -10.40 18.96
CA LEU A 149 -2.76 -9.23 19.24
C LEU A 149 -3.45 -8.25 20.19
N PHE A 150 -4.76 -8.01 20.04
CA PHE A 150 -5.49 -7.16 20.97
C PHE A 150 -5.48 -7.75 22.39
N GLU A 151 -5.67 -9.06 22.52
CA GLU A 151 -5.56 -9.77 23.78
C GLU A 151 -4.15 -9.64 24.38
N ALA A 152 -3.10 -9.86 23.57
CA ALA A 152 -1.71 -9.73 24.01
C ALA A 152 -1.32 -8.28 24.39
N LEU A 153 -2.08 -7.29 23.91
CA LEU A 153 -1.95 -5.87 24.28
C LEU A 153 -2.95 -5.44 25.37
N GLU A 154 -3.73 -6.38 25.92
CA GLU A 154 -4.75 -6.17 26.95
C GLU A 154 -5.82 -5.13 26.52
N ILE A 155 -6.27 -5.25 25.27
CA ILE A 155 -7.33 -4.41 24.70
C ILE A 155 -8.60 -5.25 24.58
N SER A 156 -9.66 -4.83 25.25
CA SER A 156 -10.93 -5.55 25.20
C SER A 156 -11.67 -5.35 23.87
N PRO A 157 -12.46 -6.34 23.42
CA PRO A 157 -13.31 -6.19 22.24
C PRO A 157 -14.30 -5.01 22.34
N GLU A 158 -14.80 -4.72 23.54
CA GLU A 158 -15.72 -3.61 23.80
C GLU A 158 -15.04 -2.27 23.59
N ALA A 159 -13.79 -2.13 24.03
CA ALA A 159 -12.98 -0.94 23.78
C ALA A 159 -12.75 -0.72 22.29
N LEU A 160 -12.47 -1.79 21.54
CA LEU A 160 -12.31 -1.73 20.09
C LEU A 160 -13.63 -1.32 19.39
N ALA A 161 -14.74 -1.92 19.78
CA ALA A 161 -16.07 -1.60 19.25
C ALA A 161 -16.47 -0.15 19.55
N ALA A 162 -16.21 0.35 20.76
CA ALA A 162 -16.48 1.72 21.15
C ALA A 162 -15.66 2.72 20.33
N VAL A 163 -14.36 2.47 20.14
CA VAL A 163 -13.48 3.31 19.33
C VAL A 163 -13.91 3.32 17.87
N ARG A 164 -14.28 2.15 17.33
CA ARG A 164 -14.79 2.03 15.95
C ARG A 164 -16.06 2.85 15.75
N LYS A 165 -17.04 2.75 16.66
CA LYS A 165 -18.26 3.58 16.64
C LYS A 165 -17.95 5.06 16.73
N SER A 166 -17.07 5.46 17.66
CA SER A 166 -16.63 6.85 17.80
C SER A 166 -15.96 7.39 16.53
N ARG A 167 -15.14 6.56 15.88
CA ARG A 167 -14.48 6.92 14.62
C ARG A 167 -15.49 7.09 13.47
N ALA A 168 -16.48 6.22 13.37
CA ALA A 168 -17.57 6.32 12.40
C ALA A 168 -18.41 7.58 12.61
N GLU A 169 -18.76 7.87 13.86
CA GLU A 169 -19.49 9.09 14.23
C GLU A 169 -18.71 10.35 13.86
N TRP A 170 -17.42 10.40 14.18
CA TRP A 170 -16.55 11.51 13.80
C TRP A 170 -16.51 11.69 12.27
N LYS A 171 -16.42 10.61 11.49
CA LYS A 171 -16.45 10.66 10.03
C LYS A 171 -17.77 11.21 9.50
N ASN A 172 -18.90 10.75 10.02
CA ASN A 172 -20.22 11.26 9.62
C ASN A 172 -20.38 12.75 9.95
N ARG A 173 -19.91 13.21 11.11
CA ARG A 173 -19.91 14.65 11.42
C ARG A 173 -19.07 15.47 10.45
N GLN A 174 -17.95 14.94 9.93
CA GLN A 174 -17.21 15.62 8.87
C GLN A 174 -18.01 15.66 7.57
N ARG A 175 -18.68 14.56 7.20
CA ARG A 175 -19.53 14.49 6.01
C ARG A 175 -20.66 15.51 6.05
N GLU A 176 -21.35 15.63 7.18
CA GLU A 176 -22.42 16.62 7.39
C GLU A 176 -21.91 18.05 7.25
N LYS A 177 -20.72 18.36 7.80
CA LYS A 177 -20.08 19.67 7.61
C LYS A 177 -19.78 19.99 6.14
N HIS A 178 -19.61 18.97 5.31
CA HIS A 178 -19.40 19.10 3.87
C HIS A 178 -20.70 18.92 3.05
N GLY A 179 -21.87 18.92 3.70
CA GLY A 179 -23.17 18.76 3.03
C GLY A 179 -23.42 17.36 2.45
N GLN A 180 -22.65 16.35 2.89
CA GLN A 180 -22.80 14.98 2.44
C GLN A 180 -23.72 14.19 3.38
N PRO A 181 -24.49 13.22 2.86
CA PRO A 181 -25.32 12.37 3.70
C PRO A 181 -24.46 11.47 4.61
N ARG A 182 -25.03 11.12 5.76
CA ARG A 182 -24.45 10.11 6.66
C ARG A 182 -24.42 8.77 5.95
N LEU A 183 -23.39 8.00 6.27
CA LEU A 183 -23.24 6.63 5.83
C LEU A 183 -23.32 5.69 7.03
N ASP A 184 -23.72 4.46 6.77
CA ASP A 184 -23.69 3.43 7.79
C ASP A 184 -22.25 2.99 8.10
N LEU A 185 -22.11 2.12 9.11
CA LEU A 185 -20.79 1.66 9.54
C LEU A 185 -20.07 0.82 8.47
N ILE A 186 -20.81 0.02 7.70
CA ILE A 186 -20.27 -0.91 6.68
C ILE A 186 -19.75 -0.10 5.49
N GLU A 187 -20.50 0.90 5.05
CA GLU A 187 -20.12 1.83 3.99
C GLU A 187 -18.87 2.62 4.37
N LEU A 188 -18.85 3.20 5.58
CA LEU A 188 -17.68 3.94 6.09
C LEU A 188 -16.45 3.05 6.21
N ALA A 189 -16.62 1.81 6.68
CA ALA A 189 -15.54 0.85 6.81
C ALA A 189 -14.97 0.43 5.46
N SER A 190 -15.84 0.22 4.47
CA SER A 190 -15.46 -0.11 3.10
C SER A 190 -14.69 1.05 2.44
N GLN A 191 -15.17 2.29 2.60
CA GLN A 191 -14.45 3.46 2.12
C GLN A 191 -13.07 3.61 2.77
N ALA A 192 -12.98 3.41 4.09
CA ALA A 192 -11.72 3.48 4.80
C ALA A 192 -10.75 2.36 4.38
N PHE A 193 -11.27 1.17 4.07
CA PHE A 193 -10.47 0.05 3.59
C PHE A 193 -9.87 0.32 2.21
N SER A 194 -10.70 0.77 1.25
CA SER A 194 -10.28 0.93 -0.14
C SER A 194 -9.45 2.19 -0.38
N TYR A 195 -9.56 3.22 0.46
CA TYR A 195 -8.90 4.53 0.28
C TYR A 195 -7.42 4.45 -0.16
N VAL A 196 -6.60 3.65 0.53
CA VAL A 196 -5.17 3.51 0.20
C VAL A 196 -4.95 2.66 -1.06
N ARG A 197 -5.75 1.61 -1.25
CA ARG A 197 -5.59 0.69 -2.38
C ARG A 197 -6.06 1.34 -3.69
N ASP A 198 -7.16 2.06 -3.68
CA ASP A 198 -7.71 2.72 -4.86
C ASP A 198 -6.80 3.86 -5.33
N GLY A 199 -6.34 4.70 -4.40
CA GLY A 199 -5.37 5.75 -4.71
C GLY A 199 -4.07 5.18 -5.28
N PHE A 200 -3.59 4.07 -4.73
CA PHE A 200 -2.40 3.38 -5.26
C PHE A 200 -2.63 2.83 -6.67
N ARG A 201 -3.74 2.12 -6.90
CA ARG A 201 -4.08 1.57 -8.23
C ARG A 201 -4.18 2.69 -9.26
N ALA A 202 -4.86 3.80 -8.94
CA ALA A 202 -5.00 4.95 -9.82
C ALA A 202 -3.63 5.54 -10.21
N TYR A 203 -2.80 5.87 -9.22
CA TYR A 203 -1.46 6.43 -9.44
C TYR A 203 -0.56 5.51 -10.30
N HIS A 204 -0.55 4.21 -9.99
CA HIS A 204 0.27 3.26 -10.73
C HIS A 204 -0.25 2.97 -12.13
N ARG A 205 -1.58 2.94 -12.34
CA ARG A 205 -2.18 2.84 -13.68
C ARG A 205 -1.74 4.02 -14.55
N GLU A 206 -1.85 5.25 -14.06
CA GLU A 206 -1.40 6.44 -14.77
C GLU A 206 0.09 6.39 -15.12
N ARG A 207 0.94 6.00 -14.16
CA ARG A 207 2.39 5.86 -14.40
C ARG A 207 2.74 4.77 -15.40
N ARG A 208 2.02 3.64 -15.38
CA ARG A 208 2.21 2.56 -16.35
C ARG A 208 1.81 3.03 -17.75
N LEU A 209 0.64 3.67 -17.88
CA LEU A 209 0.18 4.26 -19.14
C LEU A 209 1.18 5.28 -19.69
N HIS A 210 1.66 6.18 -18.83
CA HIS A 210 2.70 7.14 -19.20
C HIS A 210 4.00 6.43 -19.61
N GLY A 211 4.42 5.39 -18.88
CA GLY A 211 5.56 4.55 -19.21
C GLY A 211 5.47 3.92 -20.60
N LEU A 212 4.30 3.36 -20.94
CA LEU A 212 4.02 2.78 -22.26
C LEU A 212 4.03 3.84 -23.36
N LYS A 213 3.43 5.01 -23.12
CA LYS A 213 3.49 6.16 -24.04
C LYS A 213 4.92 6.58 -24.33
N ARG A 214 5.78 6.70 -23.31
CA ARG A 214 7.21 7.00 -23.48
C ARG A 214 7.96 5.92 -24.25
N ALA A 215 7.76 4.65 -23.91
CA ALA A 215 8.42 3.54 -24.61
C ALA A 215 8.03 3.52 -26.09
N ARG A 216 6.76 3.80 -26.41
CA ARG A 216 6.28 3.98 -27.78
C ARG A 216 6.93 5.19 -28.45
N ALA A 217 6.93 6.35 -27.81
CA ALA A 217 7.57 7.57 -28.33
C ALA A 217 9.06 7.36 -28.67
N LYS A 218 9.80 6.66 -27.80
CA LYS A 218 11.20 6.28 -28.07
C LYS A 218 11.34 5.41 -29.33
N ARG A 219 10.44 4.43 -29.52
CA ARG A 219 10.44 3.61 -30.74
C ARG A 219 10.09 4.45 -31.97
N ASP A 220 9.18 5.41 -31.83
CA ASP A 220 8.72 6.27 -32.93
C ASP A 220 9.67 7.43 -33.24
N ALA A 221 10.68 7.69 -32.39
CA ALA A 221 11.64 8.78 -32.57
C ALA A 221 12.38 8.71 -33.91
N VAL A 222 12.72 7.50 -34.36
CA VAL A 222 13.40 7.23 -35.64
C VAL A 222 12.45 7.19 -36.84
N ARG A 223 11.14 7.35 -36.63
CA ARG A 223 10.11 7.24 -37.68
C ARG A 223 9.68 8.61 -38.20
N SER A 224 9.33 8.64 -39.47
CA SER A 224 8.60 9.72 -40.13
C SER A 224 7.11 9.73 -39.73
N ARG A 225 6.45 10.88 -39.91
CA ARG A 225 5.01 11.02 -39.67
C ARG A 225 4.18 10.02 -40.48
N LYS A 226 4.55 9.76 -41.75
CA LYS A 226 3.87 8.81 -42.63
C LYS A 226 3.97 7.37 -42.11
N GLU A 227 5.13 6.97 -41.58
CA GLU A 227 5.31 5.63 -40.99
C GLU A 227 4.50 5.47 -39.69
N ILE A 228 4.44 6.50 -38.86
CA ILE A 228 3.59 6.54 -37.66
C ILE A 228 2.11 6.40 -38.06
N GLU A 229 1.66 7.15 -39.06
CA GLU A 229 0.30 7.09 -39.58
C GLU A 229 -0.05 5.68 -40.08
N ALA A 230 0.84 5.04 -40.82
CA ALA A 230 0.66 3.67 -41.30
C ALA A 230 0.59 2.64 -40.15
N LEU A 231 1.28 2.87 -39.03
CA LEU A 231 1.15 2.05 -37.82
C LEU A 231 -0.20 2.27 -37.13
N VAL A 232 -0.61 3.53 -36.98
CA VAL A 232 -1.91 3.89 -36.37
C VAL A 232 -3.07 3.29 -37.17
N LYS A 233 -3.04 3.37 -38.51
CA LYS A 233 -4.05 2.74 -39.37
C LYS A 233 -4.13 1.22 -39.12
N ARG A 234 -2.98 0.53 -39.09
CA ARG A 234 -2.91 -0.91 -38.82
C ARG A 234 -3.39 -1.30 -37.42
N GLU A 235 -3.24 -0.43 -36.43
CA GLU A 235 -3.78 -0.64 -35.08
C GLU A 235 -5.30 -0.48 -35.07
N LEU A 236 -5.83 0.61 -35.65
CA LEU A 236 -7.27 0.87 -35.71
C LEU A 236 -8.02 -0.20 -36.50
N THR A 237 -7.47 -0.70 -37.62
CA THR A 237 -8.07 -1.83 -38.34
C THR A 237 -8.21 -3.07 -37.45
N ARG A 238 -7.22 -3.35 -36.60
CA ARG A 238 -7.28 -4.47 -35.64
C ARG A 238 -8.28 -4.21 -34.51
N GLU A 239 -8.36 -2.98 -34.01
CA GLU A 239 -9.36 -2.59 -32.99
C GLU A 239 -10.79 -2.71 -33.52
N ILE A 240 -11.04 -2.30 -34.76
CA ILE A 240 -12.34 -2.46 -35.44
C ILE A 240 -12.68 -3.95 -35.59
N ALA A 241 -11.73 -4.76 -36.08
CA ALA A 241 -11.94 -6.21 -36.24
C ALA A 241 -12.27 -6.93 -34.92
N ASN A 242 -11.72 -6.44 -33.81
CA ASN A 242 -11.97 -6.96 -32.46
C ASN A 242 -13.18 -6.31 -31.77
N GLY A 243 -13.93 -5.42 -32.44
CA GLY A 243 -15.07 -4.71 -31.85
C GLY A 243 -14.70 -3.68 -30.77
N LEU A 244 -13.43 -3.28 -30.68
CA LEU A 244 -12.90 -2.32 -29.70
C LEU A 244 -12.98 -0.87 -30.17
N PHE A 245 -13.31 -0.64 -31.44
CA PHE A 245 -13.51 0.68 -32.03
C PHE A 245 -14.74 0.66 -32.94
N PRO A 246 -15.60 1.69 -32.90
CA PRO A 246 -16.80 1.74 -33.73
C PRO A 246 -16.45 1.66 -35.22
N ALA A 247 -17.23 0.89 -35.98
CA ALA A 247 -17.15 0.81 -37.44
C ALA A 247 -17.76 2.06 -38.11
N ASP A 248 -17.43 3.24 -37.60
CA ASP A 248 -17.84 4.53 -38.14
C ASP A 248 -16.68 5.19 -38.89
N ARG A 249 -16.90 5.48 -40.17
CA ARG A 249 -15.86 5.99 -41.06
C ARG A 249 -15.27 7.28 -40.51
N ASP A 250 -16.11 8.24 -40.10
CA ASP A 250 -15.64 9.56 -39.68
C ASP A 250 -14.91 9.50 -38.33
N ALA A 251 -15.39 8.69 -37.39
CA ALA A 251 -14.69 8.43 -36.14
C ALA A 251 -13.30 7.81 -36.38
N VAL A 252 -13.18 6.87 -37.32
CA VAL A 252 -11.89 6.24 -37.65
C VAL A 252 -10.91 7.27 -38.20
N PHE A 253 -11.32 8.10 -39.18
CA PHE A 253 -10.42 9.11 -39.75
C PHE A 253 -9.98 10.16 -38.73
N ARG A 254 -10.90 10.64 -37.88
CA ARG A 254 -10.56 11.56 -36.77
C ARG A 254 -9.57 10.92 -35.79
N GLU A 255 -9.75 9.65 -35.46
CA GLU A 255 -8.86 8.96 -34.53
C GLU A 255 -7.48 8.66 -35.14
N VAL A 256 -7.40 8.39 -36.45
CA VAL A 256 -6.11 8.30 -37.16
C VAL A 256 -5.35 9.62 -37.04
N GLU A 257 -6.01 10.74 -37.31
CA GLU A 257 -5.38 12.06 -37.25
C GLU A 257 -4.93 12.37 -35.82
N ARG A 258 -5.82 12.20 -34.83
CA ARG A 258 -5.54 12.43 -33.41
C ARG A 258 -4.36 11.60 -32.92
N ARG A 259 -4.35 10.28 -33.13
CA ARG A 259 -3.26 9.39 -32.68
C ARG A 259 -1.96 9.65 -33.41
N THR A 260 -2.01 9.98 -34.70
CA THR A 260 -0.81 10.32 -35.49
C THR A 260 -0.19 11.61 -35.00
N ALA A 261 -1.01 12.66 -34.76
CA ALA A 261 -0.54 13.91 -34.18
C ALA A 261 0.05 13.70 -32.78
N GLU A 262 -0.68 12.99 -31.89
CA GLU A 262 -0.23 12.69 -30.53
C GLU A 262 1.14 11.97 -30.52
N ARG A 263 1.29 10.92 -31.34
CA ARG A 263 2.56 10.16 -31.44
C ARG A 263 3.68 10.97 -32.06
N THR A 264 3.38 11.79 -33.07
CA THR A 264 4.38 12.64 -33.72
C THR A 264 4.89 13.69 -32.75
N ILE A 265 4.02 14.31 -31.94
CA ILE A 265 4.43 15.27 -30.91
C ILE A 265 5.29 14.58 -29.86
N MET A 266 4.87 13.41 -29.36
CA MET A 266 5.63 12.69 -28.35
C MET A 266 6.98 12.16 -28.87
N SER A 267 7.09 11.73 -30.13
CA SER A 267 8.33 11.18 -30.67
C SER A 267 9.47 12.20 -30.77
N ARG A 268 9.14 13.51 -30.71
CA ARG A 268 10.08 14.63 -30.81
C ARG A 268 10.62 15.12 -29.46
N GLY A 269 10.57 14.28 -28.43
CA GLY A 269 11.16 14.61 -27.11
C GLY A 269 10.16 15.14 -26.08
N ASN A 270 8.88 15.30 -26.44
CA ASN A 270 7.84 15.83 -25.56
C ASN A 270 7.25 14.75 -24.63
N TYR A 271 8.11 13.97 -23.96
CA TYR A 271 7.72 12.84 -23.11
C TYR A 271 8.45 12.84 -21.75
N THR A 272 9.16 13.92 -21.45
CA THR A 272 10.02 14.10 -20.27
C THR A 272 9.19 14.36 -19.03
N ARG A 273 9.60 13.80 -17.87
CA ARG A 273 8.90 14.00 -16.57
C ARG A 273 9.21 15.35 -15.90
N LEU A 274 10.03 16.19 -16.52
CA LEU A 274 10.63 17.38 -15.92
C LEU A 274 10.10 18.69 -16.53
N VAL A 275 9.20 18.59 -17.51
CA VAL A 275 8.52 19.76 -18.06
C VAL A 275 7.06 19.66 -17.58
N PRO A 276 6.57 20.62 -16.78
CA PRO A 276 5.15 20.70 -16.43
C PRO A 276 4.33 20.88 -17.70
N ALA A 277 3.15 20.26 -17.75
CA ALA A 277 2.13 20.60 -18.74
C ALA A 277 1.60 22.02 -18.47
#